data_AF-A0A823WZK1-F1
#
_entry.id   AF-A0A823WZK1-F1
#
_cell.length_a   1.000
_cell.length_b   1.000
_cell.length_c   1.000
_cell.angle_alpha   90.00
_cell.angle_beta   90.00
_cell.angle_gamma   90.00
#
_symmetry.space_group_name_H-M   'P 1'
#
loop_
_entity.id
_entity.type
_entity.pdbx_description
1 polymer ?
#
loop_
_entity_poly.entity_id
_entity_poly.type
_entity_poly.pdbx_seq_one_letter_code
_entity_poly.pdbx_strand_id
1 'polypeptide(L)'
;NFLEKYKISKENFLSGIDELQKIDLSTSQQDDISVKLSIEKLYNVAKIQRIYTLLNFIILDKNNKVYNFKNELGFAANNVFSESIKIDSIEEIYTKKGMADFLQTLNVKIDKAIEIDSWILNDLSNSENRSNMAMGIIKIYLTQYQNKWQEILNSLAPKKFISKSSMLNELNILSKKENPLMNFIKIVSVNTNLNDATLLTQAYNLGVNAAEIKTSFMGITSSFDSYHKIIEQNSILNTGATAVGLDVGSHQKTMELINTDLSNIHKKITDFTTNNSQTIEEKIKYALSDSKDSSDPFSSLEQNIKNLPSELEKYYATLSLYAWNIIENHGVSLFNTVWLNEVYTPFVNDIAPFYPFNLLSSQDLSIDSFKNFFGKNGILNKFYEKYLTNVLIKRKNVYSINSKFSSRLTFSKEFLDFITKAGNLSELMLNANDVMRVRFTLQSLDLSADFSFVKVQYNDTSIIYDHTLHTKLDVITDEFNNGTSFDFTAYSYLDANINYTKSYKGEWAWYKLLQESKNSNSSYSVLFNDNKKMYFDFKLNNNNSDINNIIMILSDFKIAKNITKAQNDR
;
A
#
# COMPACT_ATOMS: atom_id res chain seq x y z
N ASN A 1 -5.45 27.29 -22.14
CA ASN A 1 -5.88 28.69 -22.33
C ASN A 1 -4.66 29.51 -22.76
N PHE A 2 -4.66 30.25 -23.89
CA PHE A 2 -3.44 30.91 -24.42
C PHE A 2 -2.80 31.91 -23.41
N LEU A 3 -3.60 32.41 -22.45
CA LEU A 3 -3.18 33.33 -21.40
C LEU A 3 -2.49 32.66 -20.19
N GLU A 4 -2.65 31.35 -19.99
CA GLU A 4 -2.00 30.62 -18.88
C GLU A 4 -0.47 30.70 -18.96
N LYS A 5 0.08 30.74 -20.17
CA LYS A 5 1.53 30.90 -20.41
C LYS A 5 2.09 32.18 -19.78
N TYR A 6 1.28 33.23 -19.64
CA TYR A 6 1.68 34.52 -19.09
C TYR A 6 1.22 34.72 -17.63
N LYS A 7 0.55 33.73 -17.02
CA LYS A 7 -0.08 33.84 -15.68
C LYS A 7 -1.07 35.02 -15.56
N ILE A 8 -1.61 35.51 -16.68
CA ILE A 8 -2.62 36.56 -16.68
C ILE A 8 -3.98 35.87 -16.68
N SER A 9 -4.79 36.11 -15.65
CA SER A 9 -6.17 35.61 -15.65
C SER A 9 -6.96 36.32 -16.76
N LYS A 10 -7.97 35.64 -17.33
CA LYS A 10 -8.87 36.25 -18.31
C LYS A 10 -9.50 37.53 -17.77
N GLU A 11 -9.81 37.56 -16.47
CA GLU A 11 -10.40 38.69 -15.77
C GLU A 11 -9.43 39.89 -15.68
N ASN A 12 -8.16 39.66 -15.34
CA ASN A 12 -7.14 40.71 -15.34
C ASN A 12 -6.88 41.25 -16.76
N PHE A 13 -6.91 40.37 -17.76
CA PHE A 13 -6.78 40.79 -19.15
C PHE A 13 -7.94 41.69 -19.56
N LEU A 14 -9.19 41.30 -19.28
CA LEU A 14 -10.38 42.10 -19.58
C LEU A 14 -10.39 43.44 -18.83
N SER A 15 -10.04 43.44 -17.54
CA SER A 15 -9.90 44.68 -16.76
C SER A 15 -8.86 45.63 -17.38
N GLY A 16 -7.75 45.08 -17.88
CA GLY A 16 -6.74 45.87 -18.59
C GLY A 16 -7.26 46.45 -19.91
N ILE A 17 -8.11 45.74 -20.64
CA ILE A 17 -8.78 46.25 -21.85
C ILE A 17 -9.74 47.40 -21.49
N ASP A 18 -10.53 47.25 -20.42
CA ASP A 18 -11.46 48.30 -19.96
C ASP A 18 -10.72 49.56 -19.47
N GLU A 19 -9.54 49.39 -18.87
CA GLU A 19 -8.67 50.51 -18.52
C GLU A 19 -8.10 51.19 -19.76
N LEU A 20 -7.66 50.43 -20.77
CA LEU A 20 -7.19 50.98 -22.06
C LEU A 20 -8.26 51.84 -22.75
N GLN A 21 -9.55 51.47 -22.65
CA GLN A 21 -10.64 52.27 -23.22
C GLN A 21 -10.84 53.63 -22.53
N LYS A 22 -10.31 53.80 -21.30
CA LYS A 22 -10.43 55.05 -20.52
C LYS A 22 -9.20 55.96 -20.68
N ILE A 23 -8.15 55.48 -21.33
CA ILE A 23 -6.93 56.26 -21.57
C ILE A 23 -7.17 57.15 -22.80
N ASP A 24 -6.90 58.45 -22.64
CA ASP A 24 -6.88 59.37 -23.77
C ASP A 24 -5.61 59.11 -24.61
N LEU A 25 -5.81 58.50 -25.77
CA LEU A 25 -4.74 58.17 -26.72
C LEU A 25 -4.47 59.29 -27.74
N SER A 26 -5.15 60.45 -27.63
CA SER A 26 -5.06 61.53 -28.62
C SER A 26 -3.65 62.10 -28.82
N THR A 27 -2.79 62.03 -27.81
CA THR A 27 -1.40 62.48 -27.85
C THR A 27 -0.38 61.36 -28.04
N SER A 28 -0.82 60.10 -28.09
CA SER A 28 0.05 58.93 -28.15
C SER A 28 0.39 58.59 -29.60
N GLN A 29 1.67 58.35 -29.90
CA GLN A 29 2.11 57.86 -31.20
C GLN A 29 2.07 56.33 -31.24
N GLN A 30 1.66 55.77 -32.38
CA GLN A 30 1.70 54.34 -32.63
C GLN A 30 3.15 53.85 -32.66
N ASP A 31 3.47 52.81 -31.88
CA ASP A 31 4.75 52.10 -32.01
C ASP A 31 4.66 51.09 -33.17
N ASP A 32 5.04 51.55 -34.35
CA ASP A 32 5.00 50.74 -35.58
C ASP A 32 5.87 49.49 -35.51
N ILE A 33 6.95 49.49 -34.71
CA ILE A 33 7.82 48.32 -34.53
C ILE A 33 7.07 47.24 -33.77
N SER A 34 6.44 47.61 -32.65
CA SER A 34 5.63 46.70 -31.85
C SER A 34 4.41 46.16 -32.61
N VAL A 35 3.73 47.01 -33.39
CA VAL A 35 2.61 46.60 -34.25
C VAL A 35 3.09 45.60 -35.30
N LYS A 36 4.17 45.90 -36.02
CA LYS A 36 4.72 45.00 -37.05
C LYS A 36 5.13 43.64 -36.47
N LEU A 37 5.86 43.63 -35.35
CA LEU A 37 6.26 42.39 -34.67
C LEU A 37 5.05 41.57 -34.20
N SER A 38 3.97 42.23 -33.78
CA SER A 38 2.73 41.57 -33.38
C SER A 38 2.02 40.93 -34.57
N ILE A 39 1.92 41.65 -35.68
CA ILE A 39 1.37 41.14 -36.95
C ILE A 39 2.18 39.94 -37.47
N GLU A 40 3.51 40.02 -37.47
CA GLU A 40 4.39 38.90 -37.87
C GLU A 40 4.15 37.64 -37.02
N LYS A 41 3.94 37.80 -35.71
CA LYS A 41 3.58 36.69 -34.83
C LYS A 41 2.19 36.12 -35.15
N LEU A 42 1.21 36.96 -35.47
CA LEU A 42 -0.14 36.53 -35.83
C LEU A 42 -0.17 35.76 -37.16
N TYR A 43 0.67 36.11 -38.14
CA TYR A 43 0.78 35.36 -39.39
C TYR A 43 1.23 33.91 -39.19
N ASN A 44 1.96 33.60 -38.12
CA ASN A 44 2.36 32.23 -37.78
C ASN A 44 1.23 31.38 -37.19
N VAL A 45 0.08 31.99 -36.87
CA VAL A 45 -1.11 31.29 -36.36
C VAL A 45 -2.11 31.13 -37.50
N ALA A 46 -2.61 29.91 -37.72
CA ALA A 46 -3.61 29.65 -38.75
C ALA A 46 -4.85 30.55 -38.58
N LYS A 47 -5.38 31.10 -39.68
CA LYS A 47 -6.51 32.05 -39.67
C LYS A 47 -7.73 31.54 -38.90
N ILE A 48 -8.11 30.28 -39.10
CA ILE A 48 -9.21 29.62 -38.36
C ILE A 48 -8.99 29.67 -36.84
N GLN A 49 -7.75 29.46 -36.38
CA GLN A 49 -7.40 29.50 -34.96
C GLN A 49 -7.46 30.93 -34.40
N ARG A 50 -7.06 31.94 -35.17
CA ARG A 50 -7.19 33.35 -34.79
C ARG A 50 -8.65 33.77 -34.67
N ILE A 51 -9.47 33.44 -35.67
CA ILE A 51 -10.91 33.73 -35.67
C ILE A 51 -11.60 32.99 -34.54
N TYR A 52 -11.27 31.72 -34.28
CA TYR A 52 -11.79 31.01 -33.11
C TYR A 52 -11.44 31.72 -31.80
N THR A 53 -10.22 32.24 -31.67
CA THR A 53 -9.78 32.99 -30.49
C THR A 53 -10.56 34.30 -30.33
N LEU A 54 -10.78 35.04 -31.42
CA LEU A 54 -11.61 36.25 -31.44
C LEU A 54 -13.06 35.93 -31.10
N LEU A 55 -13.63 34.85 -31.64
CA LEU A 55 -14.97 34.40 -31.30
C LEU A 55 -15.08 34.02 -29.84
N ASN A 56 -14.10 33.32 -29.29
CA ASN A 56 -14.08 32.99 -27.87
C ASN A 56 -14.10 34.28 -27.01
N PHE A 57 -13.44 35.35 -27.48
CA PHE A 57 -13.51 36.66 -26.83
C PHE A 57 -14.90 37.32 -26.98
N ILE A 58 -15.43 37.37 -28.21
CA ILE A 58 -16.73 37.99 -28.53
C ILE A 58 -17.92 37.28 -27.86
N ILE A 59 -17.86 35.94 -27.77
CA ILE A 59 -18.92 35.09 -27.23
C ILE A 59 -18.86 35.06 -25.71
N LEU A 60 -17.66 35.01 -25.11
CA LEU A 60 -17.49 34.90 -23.66
C LEU A 60 -17.44 36.25 -22.92
N ASP A 61 -17.84 37.35 -23.57
CA ASP A 61 -17.90 38.71 -23.00
C ASP A 61 -19.09 38.90 -22.03
N LYS A 62 -19.96 37.88 -21.87
CA LYS A 62 -21.08 37.92 -20.92
C LYS A 62 -21.21 36.62 -20.14
N ASN A 63 -20.75 36.64 -18.89
CA ASN A 63 -20.87 35.61 -17.86
C ASN A 63 -20.35 34.23 -18.29
N ASN A 64 -19.15 33.86 -17.81
CA ASN A 64 -18.69 32.47 -17.76
C ASN A 64 -19.68 31.66 -16.89
N LYS A 65 -20.81 31.26 -17.45
CA LYS A 65 -21.76 30.41 -16.75
C LYS A 65 -21.09 29.07 -16.57
N VAL A 66 -20.98 28.67 -15.31
CA VAL A 66 -20.38 27.42 -14.91
C VAL A 66 -21.51 26.44 -14.68
N TYR A 67 -21.49 25.31 -15.38
CA TYR A 67 -22.42 24.22 -15.16
C TYR A 67 -21.91 23.37 -14.00
N ASN A 68 -22.57 23.48 -12.86
CA ASN A 68 -22.28 22.71 -11.67
C ASN A 68 -23.24 21.51 -11.60
N PHE A 69 -22.71 20.33 -11.89
CA PHE A 69 -23.49 19.10 -11.88
C PHE A 69 -23.54 18.42 -10.50
N LYS A 70 -22.98 19.02 -9.44
CA LYS A 70 -23.05 18.49 -8.06
C LYS A 70 -24.47 18.28 -7.56
N ASN A 71 -25.39 19.17 -7.95
CA ASN A 71 -26.80 19.05 -7.62
C ASN A 71 -27.46 17.84 -8.31
N GLU A 72 -27.02 17.50 -9.52
CA GLU A 72 -27.53 16.36 -10.30
C GLU A 72 -26.90 15.02 -9.85
N LEU A 73 -25.68 15.05 -9.33
CA LEU A 73 -25.06 13.87 -8.71
C LEU A 73 -25.75 13.46 -7.40
N GLY A 74 -26.39 14.41 -6.72
CA GLY A 74 -27.11 14.24 -5.47
C GLY A 74 -26.22 14.31 -4.22
N PHE A 75 -26.82 14.49 -3.04
CA PHE A 75 -26.10 14.71 -1.78
C PHE A 75 -25.10 13.60 -1.42
N ALA A 76 -25.35 12.37 -1.87
CA ALA A 76 -24.49 11.23 -1.61
C ALA A 76 -23.14 11.29 -2.34
N ALA A 77 -23.00 12.14 -3.36
CA ALA A 77 -21.79 12.32 -4.15
C ALA A 77 -20.57 12.72 -3.30
N ASN A 78 -20.76 13.54 -2.26
CA ASN A 78 -19.70 13.97 -1.34
C ASN A 78 -19.07 12.82 -0.52
N ASN A 79 -19.76 11.67 -0.47
CA ASN A 79 -19.29 10.47 0.23
C ASN A 79 -18.61 9.47 -0.71
N VAL A 80 -18.70 9.69 -2.02
CA VAL A 80 -18.29 8.77 -3.09
C VAL A 80 -17.06 9.29 -3.84
N PHE A 81 -17.06 10.57 -4.17
CA PHE A 81 -16.00 11.20 -4.93
C PHE A 81 -14.94 11.82 -4.03
N SER A 82 -13.67 11.75 -4.45
CA SER A 82 -12.60 12.51 -3.79
C SER A 82 -12.82 14.03 -3.92
N GLU A 83 -12.31 14.81 -2.97
CA GLU A 83 -12.41 16.28 -2.98
C GLU A 83 -11.48 16.95 -4.02
N SER A 84 -10.50 16.20 -4.54
CA SER A 84 -9.50 16.71 -5.48
C SER A 84 -9.96 16.73 -6.95
N ILE A 85 -11.21 16.40 -7.21
CA ILE A 85 -11.68 16.15 -8.58
C ILE A 85 -12.16 17.45 -9.23
N LYS A 86 -11.83 17.63 -10.51
CA LYS A 86 -12.43 18.64 -11.40
C LYS A 86 -13.92 18.34 -11.74
N ILE A 87 -14.62 17.57 -10.91
CA ILE A 87 -16.03 17.17 -11.08
C ILE A 87 -16.98 18.26 -10.56
N ASP A 88 -16.51 19.25 -9.81
CA ASP A 88 -17.42 20.27 -9.26
C ASP A 88 -18.07 21.11 -10.36
N SER A 89 -17.41 21.30 -11.51
CA SER A 89 -17.98 22.08 -12.60
C SER A 89 -17.28 22.00 -13.95
N ILE A 90 -18.01 22.31 -15.01
CA ILE A 90 -17.51 22.56 -16.38
C ILE A 90 -18.04 23.90 -16.90
N GLU A 91 -17.31 24.57 -17.79
CA GLU A 91 -17.84 25.76 -18.47
C GLU A 91 -19.10 25.36 -19.27
N GLU A 92 -20.20 26.12 -19.13
CA GLU A 92 -21.51 25.74 -19.71
C GLU A 92 -21.39 25.53 -21.23
N ILE A 93 -20.48 26.24 -21.90
CA ILE A 93 -20.20 26.07 -23.34
C ILE A 93 -19.94 24.59 -23.68
N TYR A 94 -19.22 23.83 -22.84
CA TYR A 94 -18.91 22.41 -23.09
C TYR A 94 -20.00 21.44 -22.61
N THR A 95 -21.24 21.92 -22.45
CA THR A 95 -22.42 21.07 -22.27
C THR A 95 -23.19 20.96 -23.58
N LYS A 96 -24.08 19.97 -23.71
CA LYS A 96 -24.92 19.82 -24.91
C LYS A 96 -25.78 21.06 -25.16
N LYS A 97 -26.29 21.67 -24.09
CA LYS A 97 -27.02 22.94 -24.15
C LYS A 97 -26.11 24.10 -24.58
N GLY A 98 -24.93 24.24 -23.97
CA GLY A 98 -24.00 25.31 -24.34
C GLY A 98 -23.43 25.17 -25.75
N MET A 99 -23.30 23.94 -26.26
CA MET A 99 -23.00 23.69 -27.67
C MET A 99 -24.11 24.23 -28.57
N ALA A 100 -25.37 24.02 -28.21
CA ALA A 100 -26.48 24.52 -28.99
C ALA A 100 -26.45 26.07 -29.06
N ASP A 101 -26.21 26.71 -27.91
CA ASP A 101 -26.06 28.17 -27.80
C ASP A 101 -24.82 28.67 -28.58
N PHE A 102 -23.73 27.91 -28.56
CA PHE A 102 -22.51 28.22 -29.32
C PHE A 102 -22.77 28.18 -30.83
N LEU A 103 -23.41 27.14 -31.36
CA LEU A 103 -23.73 27.03 -32.78
C LEU A 103 -24.65 28.16 -33.25
N GLN A 104 -25.65 28.51 -32.44
CA GLN A 104 -26.53 29.63 -32.71
C GLN A 104 -25.77 30.97 -32.74
N THR A 105 -24.90 31.20 -31.75
CA THR A 105 -24.14 32.44 -31.64
C THR A 105 -23.09 32.56 -32.73
N LEU A 106 -22.42 31.46 -33.07
CA LEU A 106 -21.46 31.38 -34.16
C LEU A 106 -22.09 31.87 -35.48
N ASN A 107 -23.34 31.47 -35.75
CA ASN A 107 -24.06 31.87 -36.95
C ASN A 107 -24.23 33.39 -37.08
N VAL A 108 -24.33 34.09 -35.94
CA VAL A 108 -24.55 35.53 -35.87
C VAL A 108 -23.24 36.33 -35.80
N LYS A 109 -22.17 35.74 -35.24
CA LYS A 109 -20.95 36.48 -34.87
C LYS A 109 -19.73 36.18 -35.73
N ILE A 110 -19.75 35.12 -36.55
CA ILE A 110 -18.60 34.70 -37.36
C ILE A 110 -18.10 35.81 -38.29
N ASP A 111 -19.01 36.54 -38.95
CA ASP A 111 -18.65 37.60 -39.90
C ASP A 111 -17.92 38.76 -39.20
N LYS A 112 -18.41 39.15 -38.01
CA LYS A 112 -17.73 40.16 -37.17
C LYS A 112 -16.31 39.74 -36.77
N ALA A 113 -16.11 38.46 -36.45
CA ALA A 113 -14.78 37.95 -36.10
C ALA A 113 -13.83 37.93 -37.31
N ILE A 114 -14.34 37.61 -38.50
CA ILE A 114 -13.59 37.68 -39.76
C ILE A 114 -13.22 39.13 -40.07
N GLU A 115 -14.18 40.08 -39.96
CA GLU A 115 -13.94 41.51 -40.17
C GLU A 115 -12.82 42.04 -39.27
N ILE A 116 -12.81 41.66 -37.98
CA ILE A 116 -11.75 42.05 -37.04
C ILE A 116 -10.40 41.44 -37.43
N ASP A 117 -10.33 40.15 -37.79
CA ASP A 117 -9.07 39.50 -38.22
C ASP A 117 -8.51 40.17 -39.49
N SER A 118 -9.37 40.43 -40.47
CA SER A 118 -9.00 41.11 -41.72
C SER A 118 -8.53 42.55 -41.49
N TRP A 119 -9.21 43.30 -40.60
CA TRP A 119 -8.80 44.65 -40.22
C TRP A 119 -7.42 44.67 -39.55
N ILE A 120 -7.14 43.74 -38.62
CA ILE A 120 -5.86 43.68 -37.91
C ILE A 120 -4.69 43.40 -38.87
N LEU A 121 -4.91 42.58 -39.89
CA LEU A 121 -3.85 42.14 -40.81
C LEU A 121 -3.79 42.93 -42.12
N ASN A 122 -4.63 43.95 -42.30
CA ASN A 122 -4.82 44.67 -43.57
C ASN A 122 -5.07 43.73 -44.76
N ASP A 123 -5.71 42.59 -44.51
CA ASP A 123 -6.03 41.59 -45.53
C ASP A 123 -7.46 41.80 -46.03
N LEU A 124 -7.57 42.60 -47.10
CA LEU A 124 -8.85 42.95 -47.75
C LEU A 124 -9.37 41.86 -48.69
N SER A 125 -8.75 40.68 -48.73
CA SER A 125 -9.21 39.56 -49.57
C SER A 125 -10.45 38.89 -48.96
N ASN A 126 -11.62 39.33 -49.40
CA ASN A 126 -12.94 38.91 -48.89
C ASN A 126 -13.48 37.58 -49.48
N SER A 127 -12.65 36.77 -50.14
CA SER A 127 -13.12 35.59 -50.88
C SER A 127 -13.12 34.28 -50.06
N GLU A 128 -13.38 34.35 -48.76
CA GLU A 128 -13.34 33.17 -47.90
C GLU A 128 -14.70 32.50 -47.79
N ASN A 129 -14.73 31.18 -47.96
CA ASN A 129 -15.96 30.43 -47.84
C ASN A 129 -16.37 30.33 -46.36
N ARG A 130 -17.36 31.13 -45.97
CA ARG A 130 -17.96 31.17 -44.63
C ARG A 130 -18.24 29.77 -44.06
N SER A 131 -18.75 28.86 -44.89
CA SER A 131 -19.06 27.49 -44.47
C SER A 131 -17.82 26.70 -44.08
N ASN A 132 -16.72 26.84 -44.84
CA ASN A 132 -15.44 26.19 -44.51
C ASN A 132 -14.85 26.76 -43.20
N MET A 133 -14.96 28.07 -43.02
CA MET A 133 -14.51 28.75 -41.80
C MET A 133 -15.31 28.28 -40.58
N ALA A 134 -16.64 28.25 -40.67
CA ALA A 134 -17.52 27.75 -39.63
C ALA A 134 -17.21 26.29 -39.27
N MET A 135 -17.02 25.43 -40.28
CA MET A 135 -16.68 24.02 -40.05
C MET A 135 -15.32 23.86 -39.36
N GLY A 136 -14.31 24.63 -39.76
CA GLY A 136 -12.99 24.63 -39.10
C GLY A 136 -13.06 25.05 -37.63
N ILE A 137 -13.85 26.08 -37.33
CA ILE A 137 -14.11 26.56 -35.96
C ILE A 137 -14.82 25.48 -35.12
N ILE A 138 -15.87 24.85 -35.69
CA ILE A 138 -16.58 23.76 -35.01
C ILE A 138 -15.63 22.62 -34.69
N LYS A 139 -14.72 22.24 -35.59
CA LYS A 139 -13.74 21.16 -35.32
C LYS A 139 -12.83 21.49 -34.14
N ILE A 140 -12.26 22.70 -34.09
CA ILE A 140 -11.43 23.14 -32.95
C ILE A 140 -12.24 23.08 -31.65
N TYR A 141 -13.47 23.60 -31.69
CA TYR A 141 -14.38 23.59 -30.55
C TYR A 141 -14.72 22.16 -30.09
N LEU A 142 -15.03 21.25 -31.00
CA LEU A 142 -15.32 19.84 -30.70
C LEU A 142 -14.12 19.13 -30.07
N THR A 143 -12.90 19.44 -30.51
CA THR A 143 -11.69 18.91 -29.86
C THR A 143 -11.58 19.39 -28.41
N GLN A 144 -11.84 20.68 -28.13
CA GLN A 144 -11.85 21.20 -26.76
C GLN A 144 -12.97 20.56 -25.93
N TYR A 145 -14.16 20.42 -26.52
CA TYR A 145 -15.32 19.77 -25.91
C TYR A 145 -14.98 18.34 -25.45
N GLN A 146 -14.43 17.54 -26.34
CA GLN A 146 -13.99 16.17 -26.04
C GLN A 146 -12.95 16.15 -24.93
N ASN A 147 -11.92 16.99 -25.04
CA ASN A 147 -10.84 17.06 -24.05
C ASN A 147 -11.37 17.40 -22.66
N LYS A 148 -12.35 18.31 -22.54
CA LYS A 148 -12.93 18.69 -21.25
C LYS A 148 -13.68 17.54 -20.60
N TRP A 149 -14.49 16.79 -21.34
CA TRP A 149 -15.15 15.59 -20.81
C TRP A 149 -14.15 14.49 -20.45
N GLN A 150 -13.13 14.28 -21.27
CA GLN A 150 -12.07 13.31 -20.98
C GLN A 150 -11.26 13.69 -19.74
N GLU A 151 -10.95 14.98 -19.52
CA GLU A 151 -10.30 15.45 -18.30
C GLU A 151 -11.12 15.13 -17.04
N ILE A 152 -12.44 15.33 -17.11
CA ILE A 152 -13.35 15.03 -15.99
C ILE A 152 -13.37 13.52 -15.72
N LEU A 153 -13.54 12.68 -16.75
CA LEU A 153 -13.49 11.22 -16.63
C LEU A 153 -12.15 10.73 -16.05
N ASN A 154 -11.03 11.25 -16.55
CA ASN A 154 -9.69 10.87 -16.10
C ASN A 154 -9.41 11.27 -14.64
N SER A 155 -10.13 12.27 -14.13
CA SER A 155 -10.01 12.74 -12.75
C SER A 155 -10.85 11.95 -11.75
N LEU A 156 -11.67 11.00 -12.21
CA LEU A 156 -12.53 10.17 -11.38
C LEU A 156 -11.71 9.33 -10.37
N ALA A 157 -12.01 9.49 -9.08
CA ALA A 157 -11.36 8.73 -8.02
C ALA A 157 -12.30 8.58 -6.80
N PRO A 158 -12.30 7.42 -6.13
CA PRO A 158 -13.09 7.22 -4.92
C PRO A 158 -12.56 8.07 -3.77
N LYS A 159 -13.41 8.38 -2.80
CA LYS A 159 -12.99 9.10 -1.60
C LYS A 159 -11.99 8.25 -0.81
N LYS A 160 -10.86 8.84 -0.40
CA LYS A 160 -9.92 8.15 0.50
C LYS A 160 -10.56 8.09 1.89
N PHE A 161 -10.75 6.88 2.41
CA PHE A 161 -11.38 6.70 3.71
C PHE A 161 -10.37 6.66 4.85
N ILE A 162 -10.82 7.15 6.00
CA ILE A 162 -10.09 7.12 7.26
C ILE A 162 -10.68 6.04 8.20
N SER A 163 -11.94 5.61 8.00
CA SER A 163 -12.63 4.71 8.92
C SER A 163 -13.43 3.60 8.22
N LYS A 164 -13.63 2.49 8.95
CA LYS A 164 -14.50 1.37 8.54
C LYS A 164 -15.93 1.83 8.25
N SER A 165 -16.51 2.69 9.10
CA SER A 165 -17.89 3.15 8.93
C SER A 165 -18.07 3.99 7.67
N SER A 166 -17.09 4.85 7.35
CA SER A 166 -17.10 5.63 6.10
C SER A 166 -17.03 4.72 4.86
N MET A 167 -16.16 3.70 4.88
CA MET A 167 -16.03 2.72 3.80
C MET A 167 -17.33 1.93 3.58
N LEU A 168 -17.93 1.42 4.66
CA LEU A 168 -19.22 0.71 4.58
C LEU A 168 -20.33 1.62 4.07
N ASN A 169 -20.36 2.89 4.49
CA ASN A 169 -21.36 3.83 3.99
C ASN A 169 -21.22 4.07 2.47
N GLU A 170 -20.01 4.25 1.95
CA GLU A 170 -19.82 4.44 0.49
C GLU A 170 -20.19 3.18 -0.29
N LEU A 171 -19.79 1.98 0.17
CA LEU A 171 -20.22 0.72 -0.46
C LEU A 171 -21.75 0.60 -0.48
N ASN A 172 -22.42 0.98 0.61
CA ASN A 172 -23.87 0.97 0.69
C ASN A 172 -24.55 2.05 -0.18
N ILE A 173 -23.89 3.18 -0.42
CA ILE A 173 -24.38 4.19 -1.37
C ILE A 173 -24.26 3.64 -2.80
N LEU A 174 -23.09 3.08 -3.15
CA LEU A 174 -22.78 2.59 -4.48
C LEU A 174 -23.45 1.25 -4.81
N SER A 175 -23.91 0.47 -3.82
CA SER A 175 -24.68 -0.76 -4.06
C SER A 175 -26.13 -0.48 -4.45
N LYS A 176 -26.62 0.75 -4.31
CA LYS A 176 -27.97 1.13 -4.74
C LYS A 176 -28.03 1.29 -6.26
N LYS A 177 -29.18 0.93 -6.84
CA LYS A 177 -29.45 1.08 -8.28
C LYS A 177 -29.27 2.52 -8.76
N GLU A 178 -29.84 3.47 -8.03
CA GLU A 178 -29.64 4.90 -8.25
C GLU A 178 -28.53 5.39 -7.30
N ASN A 179 -27.35 5.66 -7.85
CA ASN A 179 -26.17 6.09 -7.10
C ASN A 179 -25.39 7.20 -7.84
N PRO A 180 -24.47 7.92 -7.17
CA PRO A 180 -23.75 9.03 -7.78
C PRO A 180 -22.92 8.68 -9.02
N LEU A 181 -22.36 7.47 -9.12
CA LEU A 181 -21.65 7.02 -10.33
C LEU A 181 -22.62 6.83 -11.49
N MET A 182 -23.79 6.25 -11.25
CA MET A 182 -24.81 6.08 -12.28
C MET A 182 -25.32 7.45 -12.78
N ASN A 183 -25.55 8.40 -11.86
CA ASN A 183 -25.91 9.78 -12.23
C ASN A 183 -24.80 10.46 -13.05
N PHE A 184 -23.54 10.26 -12.67
CA PHE A 184 -22.40 10.79 -13.41
C PHE A 184 -22.32 10.22 -14.83
N ILE A 185 -22.47 8.89 -15.00
CA ILE A 185 -22.50 8.25 -16.31
C ILE A 185 -23.65 8.81 -17.17
N LYS A 186 -24.81 9.07 -16.56
CA LYS A 186 -25.95 9.70 -17.24
C LYS A 186 -25.63 11.12 -17.70
N ILE A 187 -25.00 11.94 -16.85
CA ILE A 187 -24.57 13.31 -17.20
C ILE A 187 -23.60 13.28 -18.38
N VAL A 188 -22.57 12.42 -18.33
CA VAL A 188 -21.61 12.24 -19.42
C VAL A 188 -22.36 11.85 -20.69
N SER A 189 -23.19 10.80 -20.64
CA SER A 189 -23.93 10.29 -21.79
C SER A 189 -24.84 11.35 -22.43
N VAL A 190 -25.57 12.14 -21.64
CA VAL A 190 -26.43 13.22 -22.14
C VAL A 190 -25.62 14.30 -22.85
N ASN A 191 -24.43 14.63 -22.31
CA ASN A 191 -23.60 15.70 -22.86
C ASN A 191 -22.68 15.24 -23.99
N THR A 192 -22.38 13.96 -24.15
CA THR A 192 -21.49 13.47 -25.23
C THR A 192 -22.24 12.79 -26.37
N ASN A 193 -23.54 12.51 -26.22
CA ASN A 193 -24.38 12.04 -27.32
C ASN A 193 -24.83 13.22 -28.19
N LEU A 194 -23.98 13.57 -29.15
CA LEU A 194 -24.11 14.74 -30.01
C LEU A 194 -24.84 14.45 -31.32
N ASN A 195 -25.21 13.19 -31.60
CA ASN A 195 -26.05 12.84 -32.74
C ASN A 195 -27.53 13.21 -32.46
N ASP A 196 -27.75 14.51 -32.28
CA ASP A 196 -29.02 15.09 -31.87
C ASP A 196 -29.59 15.96 -33.01
N ALA A 197 -30.89 15.82 -33.27
CA ALA A 197 -31.56 16.53 -34.36
C ALA A 197 -31.49 18.06 -34.19
N THR A 198 -31.52 18.56 -32.94
CA THR A 198 -31.46 20.00 -32.67
C THR A 198 -30.08 20.57 -32.98
N LEU A 199 -29.02 19.88 -32.53
CA LEU A 199 -27.63 20.27 -32.81
C LEU A 199 -27.33 20.24 -34.31
N LEU A 200 -27.77 19.19 -35.00
CA LEU A 200 -27.60 19.07 -36.46
C LEU A 200 -28.31 20.20 -37.19
N THR A 201 -29.54 20.54 -36.80
CA THR A 201 -30.30 21.65 -37.40
C THR A 201 -29.57 22.98 -37.24
N GLN A 202 -29.09 23.29 -36.04
CA GLN A 202 -28.34 24.51 -35.79
C GLN A 202 -27.04 24.56 -36.57
N ALA A 203 -26.34 23.44 -36.71
CA ALA A 203 -25.14 23.38 -37.51
C ALA A 203 -25.43 23.56 -39.01
N TYR A 204 -26.50 22.96 -39.54
CA TYR A 204 -26.89 23.13 -40.95
C TYR A 204 -27.23 24.59 -41.28
N ASN A 205 -27.78 25.36 -40.34
CA ASN A 205 -28.03 26.79 -40.51
C ASN A 205 -26.74 27.62 -40.75
N LEU A 206 -25.56 27.07 -40.42
CA LEU A 206 -24.27 27.69 -40.73
C LEU A 206 -23.84 27.48 -42.19
N GLY A 207 -24.56 26.67 -42.97
CA GLY A 207 -24.23 26.32 -44.35
C GLY A 207 -23.08 25.31 -44.47
N VAL A 208 -22.70 24.64 -43.38
CA VAL A 208 -21.64 23.61 -43.37
C VAL A 208 -22.09 22.35 -44.12
N ASN A 209 -21.12 21.56 -44.58
CA ASN A 209 -21.42 20.28 -45.22
C ASN A 209 -22.10 19.31 -44.24
N ALA A 210 -23.28 18.81 -44.61
CA ALA A 210 -24.10 17.98 -43.72
C ALA A 210 -23.44 16.63 -43.35
N ALA A 211 -22.71 16.02 -44.29
CA ALA A 211 -22.01 14.75 -44.05
C ALA A 211 -20.80 14.96 -43.12
N GLU A 212 -20.09 16.08 -43.29
CA GLU A 212 -18.90 16.40 -42.51
C GLU A 212 -19.22 16.72 -41.05
N ILE A 213 -20.25 17.55 -40.81
CA ILE A 213 -20.67 17.87 -39.43
C ILE A 213 -21.22 16.64 -38.72
N LYS A 214 -22.04 15.83 -39.41
CA LYS A 214 -22.56 14.59 -38.86
C LYS A 214 -21.42 13.64 -38.48
N THR A 215 -20.42 13.49 -39.35
CA THR A 215 -19.21 12.71 -39.06
C THR A 215 -18.48 13.24 -37.81
N SER A 216 -18.36 14.56 -37.68
CA SER A 216 -17.68 15.19 -36.53
C SER A 216 -18.43 14.94 -35.21
N PHE A 217 -19.76 15.09 -35.18
CA PHE A 217 -20.58 14.80 -34.00
C PHE A 217 -20.61 13.30 -33.66
N MET A 218 -20.67 12.43 -34.67
CA MET A 218 -20.55 10.98 -34.47
C MET A 218 -19.18 10.61 -33.91
N GLY A 219 -18.09 11.28 -34.33
CA GLY A 219 -16.75 11.05 -33.79
C GLY A 219 -16.64 11.36 -32.30
N ILE A 220 -17.31 12.40 -31.82
CA ILE A 220 -17.39 12.66 -30.38
C ILE A 220 -18.25 11.58 -29.71
N THR A 221 -19.45 11.31 -30.23
CA THR A 221 -20.37 10.32 -29.66
C THR A 221 -19.71 8.94 -29.55
N SER A 222 -18.97 8.51 -30.57
CA SER A 222 -18.27 7.22 -30.58
C SER A 222 -17.10 7.16 -29.58
N SER A 223 -16.47 8.29 -29.27
CA SER A 223 -15.41 8.36 -28.26
C SER A 223 -15.93 8.05 -26.84
N PHE A 224 -17.24 8.20 -26.60
CA PHE A 224 -17.90 7.93 -25.31
C PHE A 224 -18.94 6.80 -25.41
N ASP A 225 -18.89 5.99 -26.47
CA ASP A 225 -19.86 4.91 -26.76
C ASP A 225 -20.03 3.91 -25.61
N SER A 226 -18.93 3.60 -24.90
CA SER A 226 -18.96 2.73 -23.74
C SER A 226 -19.85 3.27 -22.60
N TYR A 227 -19.89 4.58 -22.39
CA TYR A 227 -20.77 5.24 -21.41
C TYR A 227 -22.22 5.29 -21.91
N HIS A 228 -22.43 5.50 -23.21
CA HIS A 228 -23.75 5.48 -23.83
C HIS A 228 -24.41 4.10 -23.71
N LYS A 229 -23.67 3.03 -24.02
CA LYS A 229 -24.12 1.63 -23.89
C LYS A 229 -24.57 1.28 -22.48
N ILE A 230 -23.87 1.75 -21.43
CA ILE A 230 -24.27 1.52 -20.03
C ILE A 230 -25.65 2.13 -19.73
N ILE A 231 -25.94 3.31 -20.28
CA ILE A 231 -27.26 3.96 -20.12
C ILE A 231 -28.32 3.25 -20.97
N GLU A 232 -27.99 2.83 -22.18
CA GLU A 232 -28.91 2.11 -23.07
C GLU A 232 -29.34 0.75 -22.50
N GLN A 233 -28.45 0.02 -21.82
CA GLN A 233 -28.79 -1.19 -21.07
C GLN A 233 -29.91 -0.94 -20.04
N ASN A 234 -30.03 0.29 -19.54
CA ASN A 234 -31.04 0.71 -18.58
C ASN A 234 -32.26 1.39 -19.21
N SER A 235 -32.33 1.47 -20.54
CA SER A 235 -33.46 2.07 -21.26
C SER A 235 -34.74 1.25 -21.09
N ILE A 236 -35.86 1.95 -20.90
CA ILE A 236 -37.20 1.37 -20.77
C ILE A 236 -37.54 0.50 -22.01
N LEU A 237 -37.06 0.89 -23.19
CA LEU A 237 -37.29 0.17 -24.45
C LEU A 237 -36.64 -1.22 -24.43
N ASN A 238 -35.42 -1.34 -23.90
CA ASN A 238 -34.75 -2.62 -23.75
C ASN A 238 -35.43 -3.47 -22.66
N THR A 239 -35.81 -2.87 -21.53
CA THR A 239 -36.54 -3.60 -20.47
C THR A 239 -37.93 -4.07 -20.93
N GLY A 240 -38.60 -3.29 -21.78
CA GLY A 240 -39.90 -3.63 -22.37
C GLY A 240 -39.78 -4.74 -23.41
N ALA A 241 -38.74 -4.69 -24.25
CA ALA A 241 -38.43 -5.73 -25.23
C ALA A 241 -38.11 -7.08 -24.56
N THR A 242 -37.33 -7.09 -23.47
CA THR A 242 -37.09 -8.31 -22.68
C THR A 242 -38.37 -8.83 -22.01
N ALA A 243 -39.24 -7.94 -21.50
CA ALA A 243 -40.51 -8.31 -20.86
C ALA A 243 -41.52 -8.95 -21.83
N VAL A 244 -41.41 -8.69 -23.14
CA VAL A 244 -42.24 -9.30 -24.19
C VAL A 244 -41.54 -10.46 -24.93
N GLY A 245 -40.41 -10.96 -24.42
CA GLY A 245 -39.72 -12.14 -24.97
C GLY A 245 -38.93 -11.89 -26.26
N LEU A 246 -38.65 -10.64 -26.61
CA LEU A 246 -37.70 -10.32 -27.67
C LEU A 246 -36.28 -10.50 -27.13
N ASP A 247 -35.46 -11.27 -27.84
CA ASP A 247 -34.05 -11.50 -27.51
C ASP A 247 -33.22 -10.24 -27.81
N VAL A 248 -33.40 -9.22 -26.97
CA VAL A 248 -32.37 -8.22 -26.69
C VAL A 248 -31.40 -8.91 -25.77
N GLY A 249 -30.40 -9.58 -26.35
CA GLY A 249 -29.48 -10.54 -25.71
C GLY A 249 -29.29 -10.34 -24.21
N SER A 250 -29.31 -11.44 -23.45
CA SER A 250 -29.24 -11.49 -21.99
C SER A 250 -27.99 -10.82 -21.40
N HIS A 251 -27.91 -9.50 -21.47
CA HIS A 251 -26.87 -8.73 -20.83
C HIS A 251 -27.41 -8.41 -19.45
N GLN A 252 -27.00 -9.20 -18.45
CA GLN A 252 -26.99 -8.69 -17.08
C GLN A 252 -26.44 -7.27 -17.13
N LYS A 253 -27.25 -6.30 -16.70
CA LYS A 253 -26.88 -4.90 -16.77
C LYS A 253 -25.60 -4.72 -15.99
N THR A 254 -24.54 -4.29 -16.66
CA THR A 254 -23.19 -4.30 -16.11
C THR A 254 -23.15 -3.58 -14.76
N MET A 255 -23.86 -2.46 -14.63
CA MET A 255 -23.95 -1.73 -13.36
C MET A 255 -24.73 -2.46 -12.27
N GLU A 256 -25.79 -3.24 -12.58
CA GLU A 256 -26.53 -4.01 -11.58
C GLU A 256 -25.67 -5.16 -11.00
N LEU A 257 -24.78 -5.75 -11.82
CA LEU A 257 -23.76 -6.68 -11.33
C LEU A 257 -22.79 -6.00 -10.38
N ILE A 258 -22.24 -4.84 -10.77
CA ILE A 258 -21.34 -4.06 -9.91
C ILE A 258 -22.04 -3.68 -8.59
N ASN A 259 -23.30 -3.23 -8.64
CA ASN A 259 -24.08 -2.92 -7.45
C ASN A 259 -24.19 -4.14 -6.50
N THR A 260 -24.42 -5.32 -7.06
CA THR A 260 -24.53 -6.58 -6.33
C THR A 260 -23.18 -6.96 -5.69
N ASP A 261 -22.08 -6.86 -6.43
CA ASP A 261 -20.75 -7.13 -5.93
C ASP A 261 -20.38 -6.22 -4.76
N LEU A 262 -20.70 -4.91 -4.85
CA LEU A 262 -20.47 -3.96 -3.77
C LEU A 262 -21.31 -4.26 -2.53
N SER A 263 -22.55 -4.70 -2.71
CA SER A 263 -23.41 -5.18 -1.61
C SER A 263 -22.80 -6.42 -0.93
N ASN A 264 -22.28 -7.35 -1.73
CA ASN A 264 -21.62 -8.56 -1.23
C ASN A 264 -20.32 -8.25 -0.49
N ILE A 265 -19.51 -7.30 -0.98
CA ILE A 265 -18.30 -6.81 -0.30
C ILE A 265 -18.68 -6.13 1.03
N HIS A 266 -19.70 -5.28 1.03
CA HIS A 266 -20.20 -4.65 2.25
C HIS A 266 -20.59 -5.68 3.31
N LYS A 267 -21.35 -6.71 2.91
CA LYS A 267 -21.72 -7.84 3.77
C LYS A 267 -20.48 -8.60 4.25
N LYS A 268 -19.56 -8.94 3.36
CA LYS A 268 -18.32 -9.66 3.67
C LYS A 268 -17.47 -8.93 4.71
N ILE A 269 -17.29 -7.62 4.58
CA ILE A 269 -16.55 -6.80 5.56
C ILE A 269 -17.27 -6.78 6.90
N THR A 270 -18.60 -6.64 6.88
CA THR A 270 -19.41 -6.65 8.10
C THR A 270 -19.25 -7.98 8.82
N ASP A 271 -19.53 -9.10 8.15
CA ASP A 271 -19.43 -10.45 8.70
C ASP A 271 -18.01 -10.75 9.20
N PHE A 272 -16.98 -10.41 8.42
CA PHE A 272 -15.59 -10.66 8.82
C PHE A 272 -15.21 -9.98 10.14
N THR A 273 -15.75 -8.78 10.37
CA THR A 273 -15.39 -7.93 11.52
C THR A 273 -16.31 -8.08 12.72
N THR A 274 -17.51 -8.65 12.58
CA THR A 274 -18.49 -8.77 13.68
C THR A 274 -18.89 -10.21 13.97
N ASN A 275 -18.81 -11.13 13.01
CA ASN A 275 -19.26 -12.50 13.18
C ASN A 275 -18.17 -13.36 13.85
N ASN A 276 -18.55 -14.13 14.88
CA ASN A 276 -17.67 -15.07 15.58
C ASN A 276 -17.77 -16.52 15.06
N SER A 277 -18.56 -16.79 14.02
CA SER A 277 -18.68 -18.14 13.43
C SER A 277 -17.38 -18.61 12.77
N GLN A 278 -16.56 -17.70 12.25
CA GLN A 278 -15.24 -18.03 11.71
C GLN A 278 -14.21 -17.99 12.83
N THR A 279 -13.31 -18.97 12.84
CA THR A 279 -12.18 -19.00 13.76
C THR A 279 -11.23 -17.84 13.48
N ILE A 280 -10.50 -17.39 14.52
CA ILE A 280 -9.49 -16.33 14.35
C ILE A 280 -8.43 -16.75 13.32
N GLU A 281 -8.11 -18.05 13.26
CA GLU A 281 -7.17 -18.60 12.28
C GLU A 281 -7.65 -18.43 10.84
N GLU A 282 -8.90 -18.81 10.55
CA GLU A 282 -9.48 -18.62 9.21
C GLU A 282 -9.52 -17.14 8.82
N LYS A 283 -9.80 -16.26 9.79
CA LYS A 283 -9.79 -14.81 9.54
C LYS A 283 -8.41 -14.28 9.19
N ILE A 284 -7.38 -14.66 9.96
CA ILE A 284 -5.99 -14.26 9.70
C ILE A 284 -5.54 -14.81 8.33
N LYS A 285 -5.82 -16.09 8.04
CA LYS A 285 -5.50 -16.71 6.75
C LYS A 285 -6.16 -15.95 5.60
N TYR A 286 -7.46 -15.68 5.67
CA TYR A 286 -8.19 -14.93 4.64
C TYR A 286 -7.62 -13.52 4.41
N ALA A 287 -7.34 -12.78 5.48
CA ALA A 287 -6.76 -11.43 5.38
C ALA A 287 -5.35 -11.42 4.79
N LEU A 288 -4.61 -12.52 4.93
CA LEU A 288 -3.25 -12.70 4.42
C LEU A 288 -3.22 -13.61 3.17
N SER A 289 -4.35 -13.82 2.49
CA SER A 289 -4.40 -14.64 1.27
C SER A 289 -4.05 -13.82 0.03
N ASP A 290 -3.19 -14.37 -0.83
CA ASP A 290 -2.88 -13.80 -2.15
C ASP A 290 -3.93 -14.15 -3.21
N SER A 291 -4.55 -15.33 -3.11
CA SER A 291 -5.59 -15.81 -4.00
C SER A 291 -6.89 -15.95 -3.23
N LYS A 292 -7.93 -15.29 -3.73
CA LYS A 292 -9.30 -15.47 -3.24
C LYS A 292 -10.01 -16.44 -4.18
N ASP A 293 -10.92 -17.24 -3.64
CA ASP A 293 -11.76 -18.11 -4.46
C ASP A 293 -12.52 -17.26 -5.50
N SER A 294 -12.82 -17.84 -6.66
CA SER A 294 -13.59 -17.13 -7.71
C SER A 294 -14.98 -16.68 -7.23
N SER A 295 -15.51 -17.32 -6.18
CA SER A 295 -16.76 -16.97 -5.50
C SER A 295 -16.61 -15.86 -4.45
N ASP A 296 -15.39 -15.39 -4.17
CA ASP A 296 -15.17 -14.30 -3.23
C ASP A 296 -15.69 -12.97 -3.82
N PRO A 297 -16.44 -12.16 -3.04
CA PRO A 297 -17.01 -10.90 -3.52
C PRO A 297 -16.00 -9.92 -4.13
N PHE A 298 -14.76 -9.90 -3.62
CA PHE A 298 -13.72 -9.04 -4.18
C PHE A 298 -13.24 -9.54 -5.54
N SER A 299 -13.16 -10.86 -5.73
CA SER A 299 -12.80 -11.47 -7.01
C SER A 299 -13.92 -11.34 -8.04
N SER A 300 -15.19 -11.47 -7.64
CA SER A 300 -16.33 -11.20 -8.52
C SER A 300 -16.32 -9.75 -9.02
N LEU A 301 -16.09 -8.77 -8.13
CA LEU A 301 -15.95 -7.38 -8.52
C LEU A 301 -14.79 -7.18 -9.51
N GLU A 302 -13.61 -7.74 -9.22
CA GLU A 302 -12.42 -7.62 -10.08
C GLU A 302 -12.66 -8.15 -11.50
N GLN A 303 -13.46 -9.20 -11.66
CA GLN A 303 -13.83 -9.73 -12.96
C GLN A 303 -14.84 -8.82 -13.68
N ASN A 304 -15.87 -8.35 -12.96
CA ASN A 304 -16.95 -7.58 -13.55
C ASN A 304 -16.54 -6.15 -13.94
N ILE A 305 -15.61 -5.52 -13.21
CA ILE A 305 -15.15 -4.16 -13.53
C ILE A 305 -14.36 -4.08 -14.84
N LYS A 306 -13.80 -5.20 -15.35
CA LYS A 306 -13.10 -5.25 -16.64
C LYS A 306 -14.01 -4.99 -17.84
N ASN A 307 -15.33 -5.09 -17.64
CA ASN A 307 -16.33 -4.76 -18.66
C ASN A 307 -16.69 -3.27 -18.67
N LEU A 308 -16.10 -2.46 -17.78
CA LEU A 308 -16.32 -1.03 -17.70
C LEU A 308 -15.30 -0.25 -18.54
N PRO A 309 -15.61 1.00 -18.94
CA PRO A 309 -14.61 1.95 -19.41
C PRO A 309 -13.43 2.07 -18.43
N SER A 310 -12.24 2.33 -18.95
CA SER A 310 -10.98 2.32 -18.17
C SER A 310 -11.00 3.24 -16.94
N GLU A 311 -11.70 4.37 -17.01
CA GLU A 311 -11.80 5.33 -15.91
C GLU A 311 -12.69 4.82 -14.77
N LEU A 312 -13.79 4.13 -15.11
CA LEU A 312 -14.68 3.48 -14.15
C LEU A 312 -14.02 2.21 -13.58
N GLU A 313 -13.33 1.42 -14.40
CA GLU A 313 -12.55 0.26 -13.96
C GLU A 313 -11.53 0.69 -12.89
N LYS A 314 -10.72 1.73 -13.20
CA LYS A 314 -9.74 2.28 -12.26
C LYS A 314 -10.38 2.77 -10.97
N TYR A 315 -11.54 3.44 -11.06
CA TYR A 315 -12.29 3.90 -9.89
C TYR A 315 -12.66 2.72 -8.98
N TYR A 316 -13.32 1.69 -9.52
CA TYR A 316 -13.78 0.55 -8.72
C TYR A 316 -12.64 -0.36 -8.26
N ALA A 317 -11.57 -0.50 -9.04
CA ALA A 317 -10.35 -1.19 -8.60
C ALA A 317 -9.72 -0.50 -7.38
N THR A 318 -9.63 0.83 -7.42
CA THR A 318 -9.13 1.63 -6.29
C THR A 318 -10.04 1.50 -5.07
N LEU A 319 -11.36 1.52 -5.28
CA LEU A 319 -12.34 1.31 -4.23
C LEU A 319 -12.21 -0.07 -3.57
N SER A 320 -12.04 -1.12 -4.39
CA SER A 320 -11.83 -2.49 -3.94
C SER A 320 -10.58 -2.62 -3.07
N LEU A 321 -9.49 -1.93 -3.43
CA LEU A 321 -8.28 -1.87 -2.61
C LEU A 321 -8.52 -1.21 -1.25
N TYR A 322 -9.26 -0.08 -1.21
CA TYR A 322 -9.62 0.57 0.05
C TYR A 322 -10.50 -0.32 0.93
N ALA A 323 -11.47 -1.01 0.34
CA ALA A 323 -12.33 -1.97 1.01
C ALA A 323 -11.53 -3.16 1.58
N TRP A 324 -10.58 -3.68 0.79
CA TRP A 324 -9.71 -4.78 1.18
C TRP A 324 -8.79 -4.43 2.35
N ASN A 325 -8.26 -3.20 2.40
CA ASN A 325 -7.44 -2.73 3.52
C ASN A 325 -8.17 -2.86 4.88
N ILE A 326 -9.50 -2.79 4.93
CA ILE A 326 -10.26 -3.01 6.18
C ILE A 326 -10.15 -4.47 6.65
N ILE A 327 -10.23 -5.43 5.73
CA ILE A 327 -10.03 -6.85 6.01
C ILE A 327 -8.60 -7.10 6.48
N GLU A 328 -7.61 -6.58 5.74
CA GLU A 328 -6.18 -6.74 6.07
C GLU A 328 -5.87 -6.16 7.45
N ASN A 329 -6.30 -4.93 7.74
CA ASN A 329 -6.03 -4.27 9.02
C ASN A 329 -6.67 -5.04 10.18
N HIS A 330 -7.89 -5.53 10.01
CA HIS A 330 -8.55 -6.33 11.03
C HIS A 330 -7.83 -7.68 11.23
N GLY A 331 -7.42 -8.34 10.15
CA GLY A 331 -6.64 -9.58 10.20
C GLY A 331 -5.30 -9.40 10.89
N VAL A 332 -4.57 -8.33 10.59
CA VAL A 332 -3.30 -7.97 11.26
C VAL A 332 -3.51 -7.67 12.75
N SER A 333 -4.60 -6.98 13.10
CA SER A 333 -4.94 -6.74 14.51
C SER A 333 -5.20 -8.05 15.24
N LEU A 334 -5.99 -8.96 14.66
CA LEU A 334 -6.22 -10.30 15.21
C LEU A 334 -4.90 -11.06 15.34
N PHE A 335 -4.02 -10.96 14.35
CA PHE A 335 -2.74 -11.64 14.35
C PHE A 335 -1.82 -11.19 15.50
N ASN A 336 -1.76 -9.88 15.78
CA ASN A 336 -1.05 -9.37 16.95
C ASN A 336 -1.70 -9.83 18.27
N THR A 337 -3.04 -9.89 18.35
CA THR A 337 -3.73 -10.39 19.55
C THR A 337 -3.41 -11.85 19.80
N VAL A 338 -3.43 -12.70 18.77
CA VAL A 338 -3.09 -14.12 18.91
C VAL A 338 -1.62 -14.28 19.27
N TRP A 339 -0.69 -13.53 18.66
CA TRP A 339 0.71 -13.53 19.07
C TRP A 339 0.89 -13.16 20.55
N LEU A 340 0.20 -12.10 21.00
CA LEU A 340 0.27 -11.63 22.38
C LEU A 340 -0.15 -12.73 23.35
N ASN A 341 -1.24 -13.42 23.04
CA ASN A 341 -1.84 -14.42 23.92
C ASN A 341 -1.14 -15.77 23.84
N GLU A 342 -0.83 -16.26 22.64
CA GLU A 342 -0.31 -17.61 22.41
C GLU A 342 1.22 -17.70 22.57
N VAL A 343 1.98 -16.62 22.34
CA VAL A 343 3.46 -16.68 22.36
C VAL A 343 4.07 -15.70 23.34
N TYR A 344 3.73 -14.41 23.25
CA TYR A 344 4.36 -13.38 24.08
C TYR A 344 4.07 -13.58 25.56
N THR A 345 2.81 -13.80 25.93
CA THR A 345 2.41 -13.95 27.34
C THR A 345 3.06 -15.20 27.99
N PRO A 346 3.01 -16.40 27.38
CA PRO A 346 3.76 -17.55 27.89
C PRO A 346 5.26 -17.29 28.00
N PHE A 347 5.87 -16.62 27.02
CA PHE A 347 7.30 -16.29 27.12
C PHE A 347 7.61 -15.40 28.32
N VAL A 348 6.86 -14.32 28.50
CA VAL A 348 7.09 -13.34 29.58
C VAL A 348 6.86 -13.94 30.96
N ASN A 349 5.91 -14.88 31.09
CA ASN A 349 5.59 -15.49 32.37
C ASN A 349 6.48 -16.70 32.69
N ASP A 350 6.75 -17.55 31.70
CA ASP A 350 7.29 -18.89 31.93
C ASP A 350 8.76 -19.02 31.52
N ILE A 351 9.29 -18.08 30.73
CA ILE A 351 10.66 -18.14 30.19
C ILE A 351 11.51 -16.96 30.68
N ALA A 352 11.04 -15.73 30.42
CA ALA A 352 11.79 -14.50 30.66
C ALA A 352 12.25 -14.28 32.13
N PRO A 353 11.50 -14.69 33.18
CA PRO A 353 11.92 -14.45 34.56
C PRO A 353 13.11 -15.29 35.02
N PHE A 354 13.44 -16.37 34.31
CA PHE A 354 14.38 -17.41 34.74
C PHE A 354 15.74 -17.30 34.04
N TYR A 355 16.78 -17.78 34.70
CA TYR A 355 18.10 -17.95 34.08
C TYR A 355 18.01 -19.04 33.00
N PRO A 356 18.55 -18.86 31.78
CA PRO A 356 19.53 -17.85 31.36
C PRO A 356 18.95 -16.59 30.70
N PHE A 357 17.62 -16.49 30.55
CA PHE A 357 16.98 -15.34 29.89
C PHE A 357 16.97 -14.09 30.78
N ASN A 358 16.97 -14.27 32.10
CA ASN A 358 17.28 -13.25 33.09
C ASN A 358 18.56 -13.62 33.85
N LEU A 359 19.66 -12.96 33.51
CA LEU A 359 20.98 -13.19 34.12
C LEU A 359 21.04 -12.87 35.63
N LEU A 360 20.06 -12.12 36.14
CA LEU A 360 19.96 -11.78 37.57
C LEU A 360 19.07 -12.77 38.34
N SER A 361 18.46 -13.73 37.65
CA SER A 361 17.58 -14.72 38.30
C SER A 361 18.39 -15.77 39.05
N SER A 362 17.99 -16.06 40.28
CA SER A 362 18.55 -17.16 41.07
C SER A 362 17.91 -18.51 40.76
N GLN A 363 16.85 -18.53 39.93
CA GLN A 363 16.15 -19.74 39.52
C GLN A 363 16.45 -20.06 38.06
N ASP A 364 16.80 -21.31 37.82
CA ASP A 364 17.04 -21.86 36.49
C ASP A 364 15.71 -22.15 35.81
N LEU A 365 15.62 -21.82 34.52
CA LEU A 365 14.55 -22.31 33.66
C LEU A 365 14.70 -23.82 33.53
N SER A 366 13.64 -24.60 33.73
CA SER A 366 13.78 -26.04 33.48
C SER A 366 13.98 -26.33 31.98
N ILE A 367 14.78 -27.35 31.66
CA ILE A 367 14.99 -27.83 30.29
C ILE A 367 13.66 -28.27 29.66
N ASP A 368 12.75 -28.83 30.46
CA ASP A 368 11.38 -29.15 30.03
C ASP A 368 10.59 -27.91 29.62
N SER A 369 10.63 -26.83 30.41
CA SER A 369 9.98 -25.55 30.05
C SER A 369 10.61 -24.94 28.80
N PHE A 370 11.94 -25.05 28.64
CA PHE A 370 12.63 -24.66 27.42
C PHE A 370 12.12 -25.46 26.21
N LYS A 371 12.04 -26.79 26.30
CA LYS A 371 11.51 -27.67 25.24
C LYS A 371 10.04 -27.37 24.92
N ASN A 372 9.22 -27.13 25.94
CA ASN A 372 7.80 -26.80 25.77
C ASN A 372 7.57 -25.49 25.01
N PHE A 373 8.51 -24.54 25.08
CA PHE A 373 8.41 -23.29 24.34
C PHE A 373 9.11 -23.36 22.97
N PHE A 374 10.38 -23.77 22.94
CA PHE A 374 11.26 -23.70 21.77
C PHE A 374 11.34 -24.98 20.95
N GLY A 375 10.90 -26.12 21.49
CA GLY A 375 10.96 -27.41 20.81
C GLY A 375 10.06 -27.48 19.58
N LYS A 376 10.21 -28.56 18.82
CA LYS A 376 9.46 -28.81 17.57
C LYS A 376 7.95 -28.85 17.80
N ASN A 377 7.50 -29.40 18.91
CA ASN A 377 6.08 -29.39 19.30
C ASN A 377 5.75 -28.28 20.31
N GLY A 378 6.68 -27.35 20.50
CA GLY A 378 6.55 -26.25 21.43
C GLY A 378 5.63 -25.13 20.94
N ILE A 379 5.36 -24.19 21.84
CA ILE A 379 4.47 -23.05 21.62
C ILE A 379 4.87 -22.26 20.37
N LEU A 380 6.16 -21.91 20.25
CA LEU A 380 6.63 -21.06 19.17
C LEU A 380 6.51 -21.74 17.80
N ASN A 381 6.90 -23.02 17.72
CA ASN A 381 6.86 -23.74 16.44
C ASN A 381 5.41 -24.03 16.00
N LYS A 382 4.51 -24.36 16.94
CA LYS A 382 3.07 -24.48 16.64
C LYS A 382 2.50 -23.19 16.05
N PHE A 383 2.83 -22.04 16.64
CA PHE A 383 2.42 -20.75 16.10
C PHE A 383 3.03 -20.48 14.71
N TYR A 384 4.31 -20.81 14.54
CA TYR A 384 5.01 -20.65 13.26
C TYR A 384 4.36 -21.46 12.14
N GLU A 385 4.13 -22.75 12.35
CA GLU A 385 3.50 -23.64 11.37
C GLU A 385 2.09 -23.18 11.00
N LYS A 386 1.33 -22.73 12.02
CA LYS A 386 -0.08 -22.32 11.87
C LYS A 386 -0.25 -20.99 11.14
N TYR A 387 0.62 -20.00 11.40
CA TYR A 387 0.42 -18.62 10.96
C TYR A 387 1.53 -18.01 10.11
N LEU A 388 2.78 -18.46 10.26
CA LEU A 388 3.95 -17.77 9.70
C LEU A 388 4.53 -18.42 8.44
N THR A 389 4.28 -19.70 8.20
CA THR A 389 4.84 -20.47 7.08
C THR A 389 4.61 -19.85 5.70
N ASN A 390 3.46 -19.23 5.49
CA ASN A 390 3.14 -18.58 4.21
C ASN A 390 3.78 -17.19 4.07
N VAL A 391 3.94 -16.47 5.19
CA VAL A 391 4.30 -15.04 5.22
C VAL A 391 5.77 -14.80 5.54
N LEU A 392 6.48 -15.79 6.10
CA LEU A 392 7.91 -15.77 6.35
C LEU A 392 8.65 -16.80 5.49
N ILE A 393 9.89 -16.48 5.14
CA ILE A 393 10.83 -17.38 4.47
C ILE A 393 12.11 -17.42 5.31
N LYS A 394 12.59 -18.63 5.61
CA LYS A 394 13.90 -18.87 6.23
C LYS A 394 14.97 -19.00 5.14
N ARG A 395 16.00 -18.16 5.16
CA ARG A 395 17.19 -18.24 4.28
C ARG A 395 18.45 -18.18 5.13
N LYS A 396 19.33 -19.20 5.03
CA LYS A 396 20.61 -19.27 5.77
C LYS A 396 20.45 -18.87 7.26
N ASN A 397 19.43 -19.41 7.93
CA ASN A 397 19.12 -19.17 9.35
C ASN A 397 18.63 -17.76 9.71
N VAL A 398 18.12 -16.99 8.73
CA VAL A 398 17.45 -15.71 8.95
C VAL A 398 16.04 -15.80 8.41
N TYR A 399 15.06 -15.37 9.22
CA TYR A 399 13.69 -15.23 8.77
C TYR A 399 13.46 -13.84 8.20
N SER A 400 12.81 -13.79 7.04
CA SER A 400 12.45 -12.56 6.35
C SER A 400 11.03 -12.67 5.81
N ILE A 401 10.37 -11.52 5.62
CA ILE A 401 9.05 -11.51 4.98
C ILE A 401 9.12 -12.11 3.57
N ASN A 402 8.12 -12.91 3.23
CA ASN A 402 7.90 -13.36 1.87
C ASN A 402 7.56 -12.14 0.99
N SER A 403 8.29 -11.93 -0.10
CA SER A 403 8.17 -10.75 -0.96
C SER A 403 6.76 -10.53 -1.49
N LYS A 404 5.97 -11.61 -1.64
CA LYS A 404 4.56 -11.53 -2.05
C LYS A 404 3.69 -10.68 -1.11
N PHE A 405 4.01 -10.69 0.19
CA PHE A 405 3.25 -9.97 1.22
C PHE A 405 3.86 -8.62 1.60
N SER A 406 5.02 -8.26 1.05
CA SER A 406 5.81 -7.09 1.48
C SER A 406 5.10 -5.73 1.30
N SER A 407 4.16 -5.61 0.37
CA SER A 407 3.37 -4.40 0.15
C SER A 407 2.24 -4.23 1.20
N ARG A 408 1.71 -5.35 1.70
CA ARG A 408 0.50 -5.42 2.54
C ARG A 408 0.82 -5.59 4.02
N LEU A 409 1.86 -6.34 4.34
CA LEU A 409 2.28 -6.67 5.71
C LEU A 409 3.68 -6.12 5.98
N THR A 410 3.87 -5.52 7.15
CA THR A 410 5.20 -5.09 7.60
C THR A 410 5.47 -5.58 9.01
N PHE A 411 6.32 -6.60 9.10
CA PHE A 411 6.82 -7.09 10.37
C PHE A 411 7.71 -6.05 11.05
N SER A 412 7.67 -6.00 12.38
CA SER A 412 8.62 -5.23 13.18
C SER A 412 10.01 -5.85 13.07
N LYS A 413 11.06 -5.03 13.16
CA LYS A 413 12.43 -5.54 13.10
C LYS A 413 12.70 -6.45 14.31
N GLU A 414 12.19 -6.03 15.45
CA GLU A 414 12.28 -6.71 16.74
C GLU A 414 11.69 -8.13 16.65
N PHE A 415 10.55 -8.29 15.95
CA PHE A 415 9.96 -9.61 15.73
C PHE A 415 10.82 -10.49 14.82
N LEU A 416 11.33 -9.95 13.72
CA LEU A 416 12.19 -10.71 12.80
C LEU A 416 13.51 -11.13 13.46
N ASP A 417 14.08 -10.26 14.29
CA ASP A 417 15.26 -10.54 15.11
C ASP A 417 14.95 -11.63 16.14
N PHE A 418 13.80 -11.53 16.84
CA PHE A 418 13.36 -12.54 17.80
C PHE A 418 13.17 -13.91 17.14
N ILE A 419 12.37 -14.02 16.09
CA ILE A 419 12.03 -15.32 15.48
C ILE A 419 13.27 -15.99 14.89
N THR A 420 14.22 -15.18 14.38
CA THR A 420 15.53 -15.63 13.93
C THR A 420 16.38 -16.17 15.08
N LYS A 421 16.55 -15.39 16.15
CA LYS A 421 17.29 -15.83 17.35
C LYS A 421 16.67 -17.08 17.95
N ALA A 422 15.34 -17.14 18.06
CA ALA A 422 14.60 -18.25 18.66
C ALA A 422 14.73 -19.54 17.85
N GLY A 423 14.55 -19.47 16.52
CA GLY A 423 14.72 -20.63 15.64
C GLY A 423 16.15 -21.18 15.67
N ASN A 424 17.15 -20.28 15.67
CA ASN A 424 18.56 -20.68 15.75
C ASN A 424 18.91 -21.27 17.12
N LEU A 425 18.39 -20.69 18.21
CA LEU A 425 18.58 -21.21 19.56
C LEU A 425 18.00 -22.62 19.70
N SER A 426 16.80 -22.86 19.17
CA SER A 426 16.18 -24.18 19.16
C SER A 426 17.04 -25.20 18.41
N GLU A 427 17.50 -24.89 17.18
CA GLU A 427 18.31 -25.81 16.37
C GLU A 427 19.71 -26.10 16.97
N LEU A 428 20.28 -25.15 17.72
CA LEU A 428 21.55 -25.31 18.42
C LEU A 428 21.41 -26.14 19.70
N MET A 429 20.32 -25.94 20.44
CA MET A 429 20.09 -26.59 21.74
C MET A 429 19.44 -27.97 21.61
N LEU A 430 18.60 -28.20 20.60
CA LEU A 430 17.75 -29.39 20.43
C LEU A 430 17.98 -30.07 19.09
N ASN A 431 17.83 -31.39 19.05
CA ASN A 431 17.83 -32.17 17.82
C ASN A 431 16.41 -32.35 17.26
N ALA A 432 16.28 -33.11 16.17
CA ALA A 432 14.99 -33.34 15.51
C ALA A 432 13.92 -34.04 16.37
N ASN A 433 14.33 -34.64 17.50
CA ASN A 433 13.48 -35.34 18.47
C ASN A 433 13.37 -34.55 19.80
N ASP A 434 13.70 -33.25 19.81
CA ASP A 434 13.71 -32.40 21.01
C ASP A 434 14.65 -32.88 22.14
N VAL A 435 15.67 -33.68 21.81
CA VAL A 435 16.73 -34.08 22.76
C VAL A 435 17.88 -33.07 22.72
N MET A 436 18.50 -32.82 23.88
CA MET A 436 19.56 -31.84 24.01
C MET A 436 20.78 -32.18 23.15
N ARG A 437 21.35 -31.16 22.50
CA ARG A 437 22.54 -31.27 21.63
C ARG A 437 23.80 -30.70 22.24
N VAL A 438 23.68 -29.99 23.36
CA VAL A 438 24.79 -29.32 24.03
C VAL A 438 25.77 -30.37 24.54
N ARG A 439 26.91 -30.48 23.84
CA ARG A 439 28.01 -31.37 24.19
C ARG A 439 29.32 -30.72 23.86
N PHE A 440 30.28 -30.82 24.77
CA PHE A 440 31.61 -30.25 24.61
C PHE A 440 32.64 -31.02 25.42
N THR A 441 33.91 -30.83 25.06
CA THR A 441 35.03 -31.41 25.80
C THR A 441 35.83 -30.26 26.39
N LEU A 442 35.93 -30.23 27.72
CA LEU A 442 36.81 -29.32 28.44
C LEU A 442 38.22 -29.89 28.38
N GLN A 443 39.15 -29.17 27.75
CA GLN A 443 40.57 -29.52 27.76
C GLN A 443 41.34 -28.52 28.62
N SER A 444 42.07 -29.01 29.63
CA SER A 444 42.94 -28.18 30.45
C SER A 444 44.03 -27.50 29.62
N LEU A 445 44.38 -26.27 29.97
CA LEU A 445 45.41 -25.49 29.30
C LEU A 445 46.52 -25.08 30.26
N ASP A 446 46.16 -24.44 31.36
CA ASP A 446 47.12 -23.88 32.30
C ASP A 446 46.52 -23.84 33.70
N LEU A 447 47.36 -23.83 34.71
CA LEU A 447 46.98 -23.75 36.11
C LEU A 447 47.94 -22.79 36.80
N SER A 448 47.45 -21.99 37.75
CA SER A 448 48.34 -21.15 38.54
C SER A 448 49.40 -21.97 39.27
N ALA A 449 50.64 -21.47 39.32
CA ALA A 449 51.73 -22.05 40.09
C ALA A 449 51.46 -22.07 41.62
N ASP A 450 50.44 -21.35 42.09
CA ASP A 450 49.96 -21.43 43.47
C ASP A 450 49.34 -22.81 43.80
N PHE A 451 49.01 -23.62 42.78
CA PHE A 451 48.34 -24.91 42.93
C PHE A 451 49.21 -26.09 42.46
N SER A 452 49.19 -27.18 43.22
CA SER A 452 49.81 -28.47 42.83
C SER A 452 49.04 -29.12 41.69
N PHE A 453 47.72 -29.21 41.83
CA PHE A 453 46.83 -29.78 40.83
C PHE A 453 45.40 -29.26 41.05
N VAL A 454 44.58 -29.38 40.02
CA VAL A 454 43.14 -29.13 40.07
C VAL A 454 42.38 -30.40 39.70
N LYS A 455 41.38 -30.75 40.51
CA LYS A 455 40.37 -31.75 40.16
C LYS A 455 39.19 -31.03 39.51
N VAL A 456 38.86 -31.39 38.28
CA VAL A 456 37.68 -30.90 37.55
C VAL A 456 36.68 -32.03 37.45
N GLN A 457 35.49 -31.83 37.98
CA GLN A 457 34.45 -32.84 38.07
C GLN A 457 33.17 -32.36 37.40
N TYR A 458 32.59 -33.22 36.57
CA TYR A 458 31.26 -33.09 35.99
C TYR A 458 30.44 -34.31 36.42
N ASN A 459 29.46 -34.10 37.30
CA ASN A 459 28.71 -35.18 37.96
C ASN A 459 29.66 -36.26 38.52
N ASP A 460 29.59 -37.50 38.00
CA ASP A 460 30.41 -38.62 38.46
C ASP A 460 31.75 -38.76 37.71
N THR A 461 31.94 -37.98 36.64
CA THR A 461 33.18 -38.00 35.83
C THR A 461 34.14 -36.93 36.30
N SER A 462 35.43 -37.24 36.41
CA SER A 462 36.43 -36.25 36.81
C SER A 462 37.77 -36.45 36.13
N ILE A 463 38.51 -35.36 35.99
CA ILE A 463 39.90 -35.31 35.57
C ILE A 463 40.74 -34.60 36.63
N ILE A 464 42.03 -34.91 36.63
CA ILE A 464 43.03 -34.17 37.39
C ILE A 464 43.99 -33.51 36.39
N TYR A 465 44.39 -32.28 36.67
CA TYR A 465 45.43 -31.59 35.91
C TYR A 465 46.47 -31.01 36.87
N ASP A 466 47.73 -31.36 36.66
CA ASP A 466 48.87 -31.13 37.54
C ASP A 466 50.05 -30.47 36.81
N HIS A 467 49.74 -29.60 35.82
CA HIS A 467 50.70 -28.94 34.93
C HIS A 467 51.41 -29.84 33.90
N THR A 468 51.08 -31.14 33.83
CA THR A 468 51.73 -32.07 32.90
C THR A 468 51.01 -32.16 31.54
N LEU A 469 50.20 -33.20 31.33
CA LEU A 469 49.47 -33.44 30.10
C LEU A 469 48.11 -32.75 30.14
N HIS A 470 47.73 -32.12 29.04
CA HIS A 470 46.41 -31.54 28.87
C HIS A 470 45.33 -32.64 28.89
N THR A 471 44.67 -32.78 30.04
CA THR A 471 43.56 -33.70 30.28
C THR A 471 42.25 -33.19 29.69
N LYS A 472 41.34 -34.13 29.41
CA LYS A 472 40.07 -33.86 28.72
C LYS A 472 38.90 -34.45 29.50
N LEU A 473 37.88 -33.63 29.74
CA LEU A 473 36.63 -34.03 30.36
C LEU A 473 35.49 -33.84 29.36
N ASP A 474 34.86 -34.94 28.96
CA ASP A 474 33.73 -34.92 28.05
C ASP A 474 32.43 -34.62 28.81
N VAL A 475 31.72 -33.60 28.34
CA VAL A 475 30.39 -33.21 28.82
C VAL A 475 29.39 -33.66 27.78
N ILE A 476 28.84 -34.85 27.99
CA ILE A 476 27.86 -35.49 27.11
C ILE A 476 26.66 -35.87 27.97
N THR A 477 25.49 -35.37 27.63
CA THR A 477 24.23 -35.77 28.27
C THR A 477 23.08 -35.59 27.29
N ASP A 478 22.02 -36.38 27.48
CA ASP A 478 20.74 -36.19 26.80
C ASP A 478 19.91 -35.08 27.47
N GLU A 479 20.23 -34.75 28.73
CA GLU A 479 19.58 -33.69 29.52
C GLU A 479 20.43 -33.22 30.71
N PHE A 480 20.46 -31.91 30.96
CA PHE A 480 20.93 -31.36 32.23
C PHE A 480 19.74 -31.27 33.19
N ASN A 481 19.93 -31.76 34.41
CA ASN A 481 18.93 -31.75 35.48
C ASN A 481 19.40 -30.94 36.69
N ASN A 482 18.54 -30.71 37.69
CA ASN A 482 18.86 -29.96 38.90
C ASN A 482 20.07 -30.49 39.71
N GLY A 483 20.42 -31.77 39.57
CA GLY A 483 21.61 -32.37 40.19
C GLY A 483 22.90 -32.12 39.42
N THR A 484 22.83 -31.54 38.22
CA THR A 484 23.99 -31.24 37.38
C THR A 484 24.94 -30.29 38.11
N SER A 485 26.21 -30.67 38.17
CA SER A 485 27.26 -29.87 38.79
C SER A 485 28.57 -29.93 38.03
N PHE A 486 29.25 -28.78 37.99
CA PHE A 486 30.65 -28.65 37.60
C PHE A 486 31.44 -28.14 38.79
N ASP A 487 32.30 -28.98 39.34
CA ASP A 487 33.08 -28.71 40.54
C ASP A 487 34.57 -28.65 40.20
N PHE A 488 35.21 -27.56 40.61
CA PHE A 488 36.64 -27.32 40.45
C PHE A 488 37.25 -27.27 41.84
N THR A 489 38.20 -28.15 42.15
CA THR A 489 38.91 -28.16 43.44
C THR A 489 40.41 -28.06 43.18
N ALA A 490 41.00 -26.90 43.45
CA ALA A 490 42.43 -26.65 43.30
C ALA A 490 43.15 -26.82 44.65
N TYR A 491 44.21 -27.61 44.68
CA TYR A 491 44.97 -27.90 45.90
C TYR A 491 46.25 -27.06 45.92
N SER A 492 46.53 -26.41 47.05
CA SER A 492 47.68 -25.52 47.22
C SER A 492 49.01 -26.26 47.01
N TYR A 493 49.98 -25.57 46.42
CA TYR A 493 51.36 -26.06 46.32
C TYR A 493 52.07 -26.09 47.67
N LEU A 494 51.75 -25.13 48.55
CA LEU A 494 52.43 -24.93 49.83
C LEU A 494 51.93 -25.85 50.94
N ASP A 495 50.66 -26.30 50.88
CA ASP A 495 50.05 -27.19 51.86
C ASP A 495 48.94 -28.04 51.21
N ALA A 496 49.13 -29.35 51.19
CA ALA A 496 48.19 -30.30 50.60
C ALA A 496 46.81 -30.35 51.29
N ASN A 497 46.69 -29.82 52.51
CA ASN A 497 45.41 -29.71 53.22
C ASN A 497 44.59 -28.47 52.82
N ILE A 498 45.19 -27.50 52.15
CA ILE A 498 44.51 -26.28 51.71
C ILE A 498 44.02 -26.47 50.28
N ASN A 499 42.71 -26.35 50.07
CA ASN A 499 42.10 -26.35 48.75
C ASN A 499 41.14 -25.17 48.57
N TYR A 500 40.88 -24.85 47.30
CA TYR A 500 39.95 -23.81 46.87
C TYR A 500 38.95 -24.43 45.92
N THR A 501 37.66 -24.15 46.15
CA THR A 501 36.57 -24.73 45.39
C THR A 501 35.78 -23.68 44.64
N LYS A 502 35.35 -24.03 43.43
CA LYS A 502 34.37 -23.28 42.64
C LYS A 502 33.38 -24.29 42.06
N SER A 503 32.08 -24.01 42.22
CA SER A 503 31.02 -24.92 41.81
C SER A 503 29.94 -24.20 41.03
N TYR A 504 29.52 -24.80 39.92
CA TYR A 504 28.36 -24.38 39.14
C TYR A 504 27.30 -25.47 39.22
N LYS A 505 26.06 -25.11 39.58
CA LYS A 505 24.98 -26.07 39.83
C LYS A 505 23.69 -25.72 39.11
N GLY A 506 22.87 -26.74 38.87
CA GLY A 506 21.57 -26.64 38.23
C GLY A 506 21.58 -26.97 36.75
N GLU A 507 20.41 -26.93 36.13
CA GLU A 507 20.18 -27.31 34.73
C GLU A 507 20.98 -26.46 33.74
N TRP A 508 21.33 -25.23 34.13
CA TRP A 508 22.16 -24.32 33.34
C TRP A 508 23.56 -24.13 33.92
N ALA A 509 24.06 -25.08 34.73
CA ALA A 509 25.41 -25.02 35.30
C ALA A 509 26.50 -24.84 34.25
N TRP A 510 26.37 -25.54 33.11
CA TRP A 510 27.30 -25.42 31.98
C TRP A 510 27.33 -23.99 31.42
N TYR A 511 26.17 -23.33 31.33
CA TYR A 511 26.06 -21.99 30.80
C TYR A 511 26.65 -20.97 31.78
N LYS A 512 26.39 -21.13 33.10
CA LYS A 512 27.01 -20.34 34.17
C LYS A 512 28.54 -20.43 34.12
N LEU A 513 29.06 -21.66 34.02
CA LEU A 513 30.50 -21.91 33.90
C LEU A 513 31.08 -21.13 32.72
N LEU A 514 30.53 -21.31 31.52
CA LEU A 514 31.09 -20.71 30.31
C LEU A 514 30.90 -19.20 30.22
N GLN A 515 29.82 -18.67 30.80
CA GLN A 515 29.57 -17.24 30.84
C GLN A 515 30.52 -16.53 31.81
N GLU A 516 30.75 -17.07 33.00
CA GLU A 516 31.65 -16.48 34.00
C GLU A 516 33.13 -16.63 33.60
N SER A 517 33.49 -17.78 33.02
CA SER A 517 34.88 -18.09 32.69
C SER A 517 35.37 -17.51 31.36
N LYS A 518 34.53 -16.83 30.57
CA LYS A 518 34.89 -16.38 29.22
C LYS A 518 36.06 -15.38 29.23
N ASN A 519 37.13 -15.69 28.49
CA ASN A 519 38.30 -14.83 28.33
C ASN A 519 38.48 -14.38 26.85
N SER A 520 39.33 -13.38 26.59
CA SER A 520 39.47 -12.75 25.26
C SER A 520 40.08 -13.64 24.17
N ASN A 521 40.75 -14.73 24.54
CA ASN A 521 41.60 -15.52 23.64
C ASN A 521 41.01 -16.88 23.23
N SER A 522 39.68 -17.01 23.18
CA SER A 522 38.98 -18.30 22.94
C SER A 522 39.30 -19.40 23.97
N SER A 523 39.88 -19.02 25.10
CA SER A 523 40.06 -19.82 26.30
C SER A 523 39.09 -19.36 27.37
N TYR A 524 38.95 -20.20 28.39
CA TYR A 524 38.12 -19.98 29.56
C TYR A 524 38.98 -20.08 30.81
N SER A 525 38.75 -19.21 31.78
CA SER A 525 39.52 -19.10 33.01
C SER A 525 38.59 -19.17 34.22
N VAL A 526 38.68 -20.23 35.00
CA VAL A 526 38.01 -20.31 36.31
C VAL A 526 38.90 -19.63 37.34
N LEU A 527 38.40 -18.60 38.00
CA LEU A 527 39.12 -17.90 39.07
C LEU A 527 38.71 -18.44 40.43
N PHE A 528 39.68 -18.73 41.28
CA PHE A 528 39.47 -19.11 42.68
C PHE A 528 39.59 -17.87 43.57
N ASN A 529 38.69 -17.74 44.54
CA ASN A 529 38.59 -16.58 45.43
C ASN A 529 38.57 -15.21 44.70
N ASP A 530 38.00 -15.17 43.49
CA ASP A 530 37.96 -13.98 42.62
C ASP A 530 39.34 -13.33 42.38
N ASN A 531 40.42 -14.12 42.51
CA ASN A 531 41.78 -13.66 42.37
C ASN A 531 42.33 -14.05 41.00
N LYS A 532 42.70 -13.04 40.19
CA LYS A 532 43.27 -13.22 38.85
C LYS A 532 44.58 -14.02 38.81
N LYS A 533 45.29 -14.14 39.94
CA LYS A 533 46.50 -14.98 40.05
C LYS A 533 46.20 -16.44 40.38
N MET A 534 45.00 -16.73 40.87
CA MET A 534 44.57 -18.08 41.25
C MET A 534 43.56 -18.56 40.22
N TYR A 535 44.04 -19.18 39.16
CA TYR A 535 43.22 -19.54 38.01
C TYR A 535 43.45 -20.98 37.54
N PHE A 536 42.46 -21.50 36.83
CA PHE A 536 42.56 -22.68 35.98
C PHE A 536 42.01 -22.34 34.59
N ASP A 537 42.86 -22.51 33.57
CA ASP A 537 42.52 -22.24 32.19
C ASP A 537 42.17 -23.52 31.43
N PHE A 538 41.15 -23.43 30.59
CA PHE A 538 40.72 -24.51 29.70
C PHE A 538 40.25 -23.98 28.35
N LYS A 539 40.11 -24.87 27.37
CA LYS A 539 39.43 -24.60 26.10
C LYS A 539 38.39 -25.66 25.78
N LEU A 540 37.49 -25.31 24.87
CA LEU A 540 36.51 -26.23 24.28
C LEU A 540 37.03 -26.77 22.95
N ASN A 541 37.16 -28.09 22.81
CA ASN A 541 37.66 -28.71 21.58
C ASN A 541 36.58 -28.98 20.53
N ASN A 542 35.37 -29.33 20.95
CA ASN A 542 34.26 -29.71 20.07
C ASN A 542 33.08 -28.72 20.25
N ASN A 543 32.39 -28.37 19.16
CA ASN A 543 31.21 -27.49 19.14
C ASN A 543 31.41 -26.08 19.73
N ASN A 544 32.64 -25.57 19.77
CA ASN A 544 32.92 -24.23 20.31
C ASN A 544 32.15 -23.12 19.57
N SER A 545 31.95 -23.25 18.25
CA SER A 545 31.14 -22.30 17.47
C SER A 545 29.69 -22.26 17.93
N ASP A 546 29.07 -23.43 18.12
CA ASP A 546 27.66 -23.57 18.46
C ASP A 546 27.39 -23.04 19.86
N ILE A 547 28.27 -23.36 20.81
CA ILE A 547 28.24 -22.86 22.17
C ILE A 547 28.40 -21.34 22.22
N ASN A 548 29.36 -20.79 21.49
CA ASN A 548 29.52 -19.34 21.42
C ASN A 548 28.30 -18.65 20.79
N ASN A 549 27.68 -19.26 19.79
CA ASN A 549 26.43 -18.77 19.21
C ASN A 549 25.27 -18.80 20.22
N ILE A 550 25.14 -19.88 21.01
CA ILE A 550 24.13 -19.95 22.09
C ILE A 550 24.35 -18.82 23.10
N ILE A 551 25.60 -18.63 23.57
CA ILE A 551 25.94 -17.54 24.50
C ILE A 551 25.61 -16.17 23.93
N MET A 552 25.97 -15.93 22.67
CA MET A 552 25.66 -14.66 22.01
C MET A 552 24.14 -14.45 21.90
N ILE A 553 23.38 -15.47 21.50
CA ILE A 553 21.92 -15.38 21.36
C ILE A 553 21.25 -15.09 22.72
N LEU A 554 21.60 -15.85 23.77
CA LEU A 554 21.00 -15.70 25.10
C LEU A 554 21.36 -14.38 25.78
N SER A 555 22.55 -13.82 25.51
CA SER A 555 22.99 -12.56 26.12
C SER A 555 22.15 -11.32 25.75
N ASP A 556 21.45 -11.36 24.62
CA ASP A 556 20.56 -10.28 24.15
C ASP A 556 19.27 -10.87 23.55
N PHE A 557 18.64 -11.78 24.28
CA PHE A 557 17.40 -12.41 23.84
C PHE A 557 16.18 -11.58 24.26
N LYS A 558 15.47 -10.99 23.31
CA LYS A 558 14.30 -10.12 23.56
C LYS A 558 13.15 -10.48 22.63
N ILE A 559 11.97 -10.65 23.20
CA ILE A 559 10.74 -10.89 22.45
C ILE A 559 10.05 -9.57 22.08
N ALA A 560 9.49 -9.51 20.88
CA ALA A 560 8.67 -8.38 20.45
C ALA A 560 7.23 -8.53 20.95
N LYS A 561 6.67 -7.47 21.53
CA LYS A 561 5.26 -7.46 21.97
C LYS A 561 4.27 -7.54 20.81
N ASN A 562 4.60 -6.89 19.69
CA ASN A 562 3.82 -6.89 18.46
C ASN A 562 4.67 -7.43 17.31
N ILE A 563 4.04 -8.23 16.46
CA ILE A 563 4.68 -8.80 15.27
C ILE A 563 4.76 -7.79 14.13
N THR A 564 3.80 -6.86 14.02
CA THR A 564 3.78 -5.81 13.00
C THR A 564 4.09 -4.44 13.57
N LYS A 565 4.58 -3.52 12.73
CA LYS A 565 4.67 -2.10 13.10
C LYS A 565 3.27 -1.49 13.26
N ALA A 566 3.15 -0.50 14.15
CA ALA A 566 1.93 0.29 14.24
C ALA A 566 1.75 1.12 12.96
N GLN A 567 0.51 1.25 12.47
CA GLN A 567 0.22 1.98 11.23
C GLN A 567 0.54 3.49 11.28
N ASN A 568 0.82 4.04 12.47
CA ASN A 568 1.21 5.45 12.62
C ASN A 568 2.65 5.75 12.18
N ASP A 569 3.43 4.73 11.79
CA ASP A 569 4.81 4.87 11.30
C ASP A 569 4.93 4.77 9.75
N ARG A 570 3.83 4.95 9.00
CA ARG A 570 3.84 4.98 7.52
C ARG A 570 3.47 6.34 6.96
#